data_AF-A0A838PGF3-F1
#
_entry.id   AF-A0A838PGF3-F1
#
_cell.length_a   1.000
_cell.length_b   1.000
_cell.length_c   1.000
_cell.angle_alpha   90.00
_cell.angle_beta   90.00
_cell.angle_gamma   90.00
#
_symmetry.space_group_name_H-M   'P 1'
#
loop_
_entity.id
_entity.type
_entity.pdbx_description
1 polymer ?
#
loop_
_entity_poly.entity_id
_entity_poly.type
_entity_poly.pdbx_seq_one_letter_code
_entity_poly.pdbx_strand_id
1 'polypeptide(L)'
;MNSQPLPEREVRDQYLVASVGVTEYRSKPIGGVVEVPHSGQFHVRNRAQFVKIGLADRRNPTCSDSLAELHRYHLVERQIAVPQFIPPAFRPIFYGDRRVHSASVDGIVSLREAARHTKIIRAFGWIRQVVRLVVLFRGGRLNSLYHPHAHGAVFIRLEQESDTYHVFEELIHQAGHAFFAILLCAESNFVRVQPKTLETAFDVSDSSRNLLVALHGVVTEALIAEALYRVWRLSSDTERCVVFGRLAFCLSKLGSDLNQFIEIRGLLRQRGLRLLAIMANSYASIVGALGSDLSRANLTDQPYIYDPILFRDKNGWLDNFDS
;
A
#
# COMPACT_ATOMS: atom_id res chain seq x y z
N MET A 1 -42.62 26.91 31.61
CA MET A 1 -42.06 27.10 30.25
C MET A 1 -41.40 25.80 29.85
N ASN A 2 -42.05 25.02 28.99
CA ASN A 2 -41.58 23.70 28.55
C ASN A 2 -40.68 23.88 27.32
N SER A 3 -39.40 23.57 27.44
CA SER A 3 -38.45 23.53 26.32
C SER A 3 -38.59 22.19 25.59
N GLN A 4 -39.12 22.23 24.36
CA GLN A 4 -39.09 21.10 23.44
C GLN A 4 -37.65 20.86 22.92
N PRO A 5 -37.25 19.60 22.69
CA PRO A 5 -35.97 19.29 22.06
C PRO A 5 -36.04 19.51 20.55
N LEU A 6 -34.95 20.06 19.99
CA LEU A 6 -34.76 20.24 18.55
C LEU A 6 -34.51 18.90 17.85
N PRO A 7 -34.92 18.73 16.58
CA PRO A 7 -34.83 17.47 15.88
C PRO A 7 -33.40 17.18 15.41
N GLU A 8 -33.00 15.91 15.53
CA GLU A 8 -31.77 15.36 14.96
C GLU A 8 -31.74 15.57 13.44
N ARG A 9 -30.73 16.29 12.95
CA ARG A 9 -30.44 16.38 11.51
C ARG A 9 -29.61 15.17 11.10
N GLU A 10 -30.18 14.35 10.22
CA GLU A 10 -29.45 13.37 9.41
C GLU A 10 -28.28 14.07 8.67
N VAL A 11 -27.05 13.74 9.06
CA VAL A 11 -25.85 14.07 8.28
C VAL A 11 -25.77 13.04 7.15
N ARG A 12 -26.22 13.43 5.95
CA ARG A 12 -25.96 12.67 4.72
C ARG A 12 -24.53 12.94 4.27
N ASP A 13 -23.65 11.95 4.43
CA ASP A 13 -22.33 11.90 3.81
C ASP A 13 -22.46 11.87 2.28
N GLN A 14 -22.24 13.02 1.64
CA GLN A 14 -22.04 13.10 0.18
C GLN A 14 -20.56 12.88 -0.13
N TYR A 15 -20.20 11.64 -0.48
CA TYR A 15 -18.92 11.38 -1.13
C TYR A 15 -18.99 11.85 -2.59
N LEU A 16 -18.17 12.83 -2.94
CA LEU A 16 -17.97 13.31 -4.30
C LEU A 16 -17.25 12.22 -5.11
N VAL A 17 -17.99 11.41 -5.87
CA VAL A 17 -17.41 10.50 -6.86
C VAL A 17 -17.10 11.32 -8.10
N ALA A 18 -15.82 11.69 -8.28
CA ALA A 18 -15.35 12.23 -9.55
C ALA A 18 -15.35 11.10 -10.59
N SER A 19 -16.28 11.16 -11.54
CA SER A 19 -16.27 10.28 -12.72
C SER A 19 -15.16 10.73 -13.67
N VAL A 20 -14.08 9.96 -13.73
CA VAL A 20 -13.05 10.13 -14.76
C VAL A 20 -13.56 9.47 -16.03
N GLY A 21 -13.98 10.28 -17.01
CA GLY A 21 -14.32 9.81 -18.35
C GLY A 21 -13.08 9.28 -19.05
N VAL A 22 -13.07 7.99 -19.40
CA VAL A 22 -12.03 7.39 -20.24
C VAL A 22 -12.34 7.76 -21.69
N THR A 23 -11.51 8.60 -22.29
CA THR A 23 -11.54 8.85 -23.74
C THR A 23 -10.60 7.85 -24.42
N GLU A 24 -11.12 7.03 -25.34
CA GLU A 24 -10.32 6.10 -26.13
C GLU A 24 -9.29 6.86 -26.98
N TYR A 25 -8.00 6.63 -26.72
CA TYR A 25 -6.91 7.16 -27.52
C TYR A 25 -6.48 6.10 -28.55
N ARG A 26 -6.79 6.32 -29.83
CA ARG A 26 -6.26 5.50 -30.94
C ARG A 26 -4.93 6.11 -31.41
N SER A 27 -3.82 5.44 -31.14
CA SER A 27 -2.52 5.80 -31.72
C SER A 27 -2.38 5.27 -33.16
N LYS A 28 -1.91 6.12 -34.08
CA LYS A 28 -1.42 5.71 -35.39
C LYS A 28 0.08 5.37 -35.29
N PRO A 29 0.59 4.39 -36.05
CA PRO A 29 2.01 4.06 -36.02
C PRO A 29 2.81 5.06 -36.88
N ILE A 30 3.90 5.59 -36.34
CA ILE A 30 4.93 6.28 -37.13
C ILE A 30 6.21 5.47 -36.97
N GLY A 31 6.68 4.91 -38.08
CA GLY A 31 7.97 4.23 -38.18
C GLY A 31 9.09 5.23 -38.46
N GLY A 32 10.23 5.02 -37.83
CA GLY A 32 11.49 5.68 -38.13
C GLY A 32 12.64 4.88 -37.54
N VAL A 33 13.56 4.42 -38.39
CA VAL A 33 14.79 3.71 -38.02
C VAL A 33 15.91 4.74 -37.88
N VAL A 34 16.66 4.65 -36.77
CA VAL A 34 17.95 5.33 -36.61
C VAL A 34 18.92 4.34 -35.96
N GLU A 35 19.98 3.96 -36.68
CA GLU A 35 21.24 3.41 -36.13
C GLU A 35 22.21 4.59 -35.94
N VAL A 36 23.16 4.68 -34.99
CA VAL A 36 24.23 3.78 -34.46
C VAL A 36 24.80 4.48 -33.16
N PRO A 37 25.96 4.15 -32.52
CA PRO A 37 26.60 2.91 -32.07
C PRO A 37 26.91 2.87 -30.54
N HIS A 38 27.14 1.65 -30.02
CA HIS A 38 28.06 1.32 -28.90
C HIS A 38 27.74 1.86 -27.49
N SER A 39 26.69 1.30 -26.88
CA SER A 39 26.73 0.86 -25.48
C SER A 39 25.63 -0.20 -25.31
N GLY A 40 25.89 -1.27 -24.57
CA GLY A 40 24.99 -2.43 -24.48
C GLY A 40 23.62 -2.04 -23.91
N GLN A 41 22.65 -1.80 -24.79
CA GLN A 41 21.25 -1.64 -24.40
C GLN A 41 20.59 -3.02 -24.33
N PHE A 42 20.02 -3.33 -23.18
CA PHE A 42 19.03 -4.39 -23.06
C PHE A 42 17.80 -3.99 -23.88
N HIS A 43 17.67 -4.55 -25.09
CA HIS A 43 16.39 -4.57 -25.77
C HIS A 43 15.47 -5.57 -25.07
N VAL A 44 14.81 -5.11 -24.01
CA VAL A 44 13.57 -5.74 -23.58
C VAL A 44 12.54 -5.42 -24.65
N ARG A 45 12.34 -6.36 -25.58
CA ARG A 45 11.19 -6.32 -26.49
C ARG A 45 9.96 -6.16 -25.59
N ASN A 46 9.36 -4.98 -25.65
CA ASN A 46 8.20 -4.57 -24.89
C ASN A 46 6.95 -5.30 -25.40
N ARG A 47 6.97 -6.63 -25.34
CA ARG A 47 5.78 -7.41 -25.04
C ARG A 47 5.90 -7.64 -23.55
N ALA A 48 5.30 -6.76 -22.76
CA ALA A 48 4.72 -7.22 -21.51
C ALA A 48 3.84 -8.41 -21.90
N GLN A 49 4.38 -9.63 -21.83
CA GLN A 49 3.57 -10.79 -21.55
C GLN A 49 2.95 -10.44 -20.22
N PHE A 50 1.79 -9.79 -20.27
CA PHE A 50 0.81 -9.98 -19.24
C PHE A 50 0.80 -11.49 -19.09
N VAL A 51 1.30 -11.98 -17.96
CA VAL A 51 0.72 -13.19 -17.42
C VAL A 51 -0.73 -12.77 -17.26
N LYS A 52 -1.52 -13.05 -18.29
CA LYS A 52 -2.96 -12.99 -18.25
C LYS A 52 -3.24 -14.10 -17.27
N ILE A 53 -3.08 -13.82 -15.98
CA ILE A 53 -3.52 -14.70 -14.92
C ILE A 53 -4.97 -14.85 -15.30
N GLY A 54 -5.31 -16.01 -15.84
CA GLY A 54 -6.62 -16.36 -16.29
C GLY A 54 -7.51 -16.42 -15.06
N LEU A 55 -7.83 -15.25 -14.49
CA LEU A 55 -9.12 -15.01 -13.90
C LEU A 55 -10.06 -15.06 -15.09
N ALA A 56 -10.31 -16.29 -15.56
CA ALA A 56 -11.17 -16.56 -16.68
C ALA A 56 -12.44 -15.74 -16.42
N ASP A 57 -12.76 -14.85 -17.35
CA ASP A 57 -14.12 -14.39 -17.45
C ASP A 57 -14.95 -15.67 -17.57
N ARG A 58 -15.66 -16.05 -16.50
CA ARG A 58 -16.41 -17.32 -16.43
C ARG A 58 -17.44 -17.45 -17.57
N ARG A 59 -17.61 -16.39 -18.36
CA ARG A 59 -18.48 -16.30 -19.52
C ARG A 59 -17.83 -16.76 -20.83
N ASN A 60 -16.52 -16.99 -20.91
CA ASN A 60 -15.88 -17.43 -22.16
C ASN A 60 -14.71 -18.41 -21.94
N PRO A 61 -14.96 -19.73 -21.89
CA PRO A 61 -13.99 -20.75 -21.47
C PRO A 61 -13.04 -21.25 -22.58
N THR A 62 -12.79 -20.47 -23.63
CA THR A 62 -12.08 -20.97 -24.83
C THR A 62 -10.56 -20.91 -24.79
N CYS A 63 -9.95 -20.47 -23.67
CA CYS A 63 -8.49 -20.51 -23.50
C CYS A 63 -8.11 -21.80 -22.77
N SER A 64 -7.63 -22.80 -23.50
CA SER A 64 -7.13 -24.08 -22.98
C SER A 64 -5.79 -23.97 -22.23
N ASP A 65 -5.34 -22.75 -21.90
CA ASP A 65 -4.25 -22.55 -20.96
C ASP A 65 -4.72 -23.03 -19.57
N SER A 66 -4.04 -24.08 -19.15
CA SER A 66 -4.59 -25.25 -18.48
C SER A 66 -5.15 -25.01 -17.07
N LEU A 67 -6.14 -25.82 -16.69
CA LEU A 67 -6.51 -26.05 -15.28
C LEU A 67 -5.29 -26.30 -14.37
N ALA A 68 -4.19 -26.84 -14.91
CA ALA A 68 -2.94 -27.05 -14.17
C ALA A 68 -2.23 -25.75 -13.75
N GLU A 69 -2.42 -24.63 -14.45
CA GLU A 69 -1.93 -23.33 -13.99
C GLU A 69 -2.79 -22.74 -12.87
N LEU A 70 -4.11 -22.93 -12.92
CA LEU A 70 -5.02 -22.53 -11.84
C LEU A 70 -4.70 -23.22 -10.51
N HIS A 71 -4.22 -24.46 -10.54
CA HIS A 71 -3.77 -25.17 -9.34
C HIS A 71 -2.54 -24.55 -8.66
N ARG A 72 -1.83 -23.62 -9.33
CA ARG A 72 -0.64 -22.94 -8.78
C ARG A 72 -0.97 -21.63 -8.08
N TYR A 73 -2.23 -21.19 -8.10
CA TYR A 73 -2.64 -19.94 -7.47
C TYR A 73 -3.77 -20.19 -6.46
N HIS A 74 -3.64 -19.59 -5.29
CA HIS A 74 -4.73 -19.42 -4.36
C HIS A 74 -5.45 -18.11 -4.68
N LEU A 75 -6.75 -18.19 -4.96
CA LEU A 75 -7.57 -16.99 -5.09
C LEU A 75 -7.94 -16.49 -3.71
N VAL A 76 -7.47 -15.29 -3.40
CA VAL A 76 -7.96 -14.47 -2.30
C VAL A 76 -8.99 -13.51 -2.88
N GLU A 77 -10.21 -13.63 -2.39
CA GLU A 77 -11.29 -12.69 -2.68
C GLU A 77 -11.67 -12.48 -4.16
N ARG A 78 -11.78 -13.60 -4.90
CA ARG A 78 -12.21 -13.69 -6.31
C ARG A 78 -11.39 -12.88 -7.33
N GLN A 79 -10.46 -12.02 -6.90
CA GLN A 79 -9.74 -11.08 -7.77
C GLN A 79 -8.27 -10.87 -7.42
N ILE A 80 -7.81 -11.26 -6.22
CA ILE A 80 -6.40 -11.24 -5.86
C ILE A 80 -5.87 -12.67 -5.96
N ALA A 81 -4.93 -12.88 -6.89
CA ALA A 81 -4.23 -14.15 -6.98
C ALA A 81 -3.03 -14.16 -6.03
N VAL A 82 -2.74 -15.33 -5.46
CA VAL A 82 -1.56 -15.58 -4.62
C VAL A 82 -0.87 -16.82 -5.16
N PRO A 83 0.32 -16.72 -5.75
CA PRO A 83 0.98 -17.88 -6.32
C PRO A 83 1.54 -18.76 -5.19
N GLN A 84 1.42 -20.08 -5.33
CA GLN A 84 2.02 -21.07 -4.41
C GLN A 84 3.55 -21.02 -4.41
N PHE A 85 4.13 -20.59 -5.52
CA PHE A 85 5.57 -20.46 -5.75
C PHE A 85 5.86 -19.11 -6.37
N ILE A 86 7.00 -18.51 -6.06
CA ILE A 86 7.41 -17.26 -6.72
C ILE A 86 7.52 -17.51 -8.23
N PRO A 87 6.70 -16.84 -9.07
CA PRO A 87 6.77 -16.99 -10.51
C PRO A 87 8.19 -16.75 -11.04
N PRO A 88 8.69 -17.54 -12.01
CA PRO A 88 10.02 -17.37 -12.58
C PRO A 88 10.29 -15.93 -13.08
N ALA A 89 9.28 -15.26 -13.61
CA ALA A 89 9.35 -13.87 -14.07
C ALA A 89 9.70 -12.87 -12.96
N PHE A 90 9.44 -13.19 -11.69
CA PHE A 90 9.79 -12.33 -10.56
C PHE A 90 11.07 -12.72 -9.85
N ARG A 91 11.66 -13.89 -10.15
CA ARG A 91 12.97 -14.28 -9.58
C ARG A 91 14.04 -13.21 -9.77
N PRO A 92 14.07 -12.44 -10.87
CA PRO A 92 14.97 -11.31 -11.00
C PRO A 92 14.89 -10.27 -9.89
N ILE A 93 13.70 -10.03 -9.35
CA ILE A 93 13.48 -9.07 -8.25
C ILE A 93 14.17 -9.56 -6.97
N PHE A 94 14.31 -10.88 -6.82
CA PHE A 94 14.94 -11.53 -5.68
C PHE A 94 16.42 -11.89 -5.93
N TYR A 95 17.03 -11.40 -7.02
CA TYR A 95 18.36 -11.87 -7.45
C TYR A 95 19.39 -11.86 -6.31
N GLY A 96 20.03 -13.02 -6.12
CA GLY A 96 21.14 -13.21 -5.18
C GLY A 96 20.75 -13.84 -3.85
N ASP A 97 19.49 -13.81 -3.43
CA ASP A 97 19.09 -14.37 -2.13
C ASP A 97 18.42 -15.74 -2.26
N ARG A 98 19.25 -16.79 -2.19
CA ARG A 98 18.80 -18.20 -2.23
C ARG A 98 17.88 -18.60 -1.06
N ARG A 99 17.72 -17.72 -0.07
CA ARG A 99 16.89 -17.94 1.12
C ARG A 99 15.46 -17.41 0.98
N VAL A 100 15.09 -16.92 -0.21
CA VAL A 100 13.73 -16.50 -0.48
C VAL A 100 12.87 -17.72 -0.79
N HIS A 101 11.82 -17.91 0.02
CA HIS A 101 10.86 -19.00 -0.11
C HIS A 101 9.46 -18.43 -0.32
N SER A 102 8.57 -19.19 -0.98
CA SER A 102 7.16 -18.82 -1.03
C SER A 102 6.49 -18.97 0.34
N ALA A 103 5.36 -18.31 0.53
CA ALA A 103 4.66 -18.35 1.81
C ALA A 103 4.09 -19.72 2.17
N SER A 104 3.99 -19.93 3.48
CA SER A 104 3.27 -21.05 4.08
C SER A 104 1.75 -20.87 3.95
N VAL A 105 1.02 -21.93 4.28
CA VAL A 105 -0.45 -21.92 4.39
C VAL A 105 -0.90 -20.82 5.36
N ASP A 106 -0.21 -20.63 6.48
CA ASP A 106 -0.54 -19.60 7.48
C ASP A 106 -0.47 -18.20 6.88
N GLY A 107 0.52 -17.91 6.04
CA GLY A 107 0.62 -16.63 5.34
C GLY A 107 -0.59 -16.32 4.45
N ILE A 108 -1.12 -17.34 3.78
CA ILE A 108 -2.33 -17.22 2.94
C ILE A 108 -3.56 -16.98 3.83
N VAL A 109 -3.63 -17.62 5.01
CA VAL A 109 -4.70 -17.39 5.98
C VAL A 109 -4.65 -15.94 6.49
N SER A 110 -3.48 -15.45 6.90
CA SER A 110 -3.30 -14.05 7.33
C SER A 110 -3.65 -13.06 6.23
N LEU A 111 -3.31 -13.34 4.97
CA LEU A 111 -3.71 -12.48 3.84
C LEU A 111 -5.22 -12.48 3.58
N ARG A 112 -5.91 -13.61 3.75
CA ARG A 112 -7.37 -13.65 3.64
C ARG A 112 -8.02 -12.81 4.71
N GLU A 113 -7.51 -12.90 5.94
CA GLU A 113 -8.02 -12.13 7.06
C GLU A 113 -7.74 -10.64 6.90
N ALA A 114 -6.53 -10.27 6.48
CA ALA A 114 -6.19 -8.91 6.07
C ALA A 114 -7.16 -8.40 4.99
N ALA A 115 -7.42 -9.19 3.94
CA ALA A 115 -8.37 -8.82 2.89
C ALA A 115 -9.80 -8.64 3.45
N ARG A 116 -10.23 -9.45 4.42
CA ARG A 116 -11.51 -9.27 5.13
C ARG A 116 -11.55 -7.92 5.85
N HIS A 117 -10.52 -7.54 6.59
CA HIS A 117 -10.43 -6.22 7.21
C HIS A 117 -10.53 -5.10 6.18
N THR A 118 -9.81 -5.19 5.06
CA THR A 118 -9.89 -4.15 4.01
C THR A 118 -11.30 -3.99 3.43
N LYS A 119 -12.12 -5.06 3.38
CA LYS A 119 -13.52 -4.96 2.95
C LYS A 119 -14.39 -4.27 3.98
N ILE A 120 -14.23 -4.64 5.26
CA ILE A 120 -14.98 -4.06 6.37
C ILE A 120 -14.80 -2.53 6.39
N ILE A 121 -13.57 -2.06 6.19
CA ILE A 121 -13.26 -0.62 6.14
C ILE A 121 -13.45 0.02 4.76
N ARG A 122 -13.98 -0.73 3.78
CA ARG A 122 -14.21 -0.36 2.38
C ARG A 122 -12.96 0.02 1.56
N ALA A 123 -11.76 -0.28 2.06
CA ALA A 123 -10.51 -0.07 1.33
C ALA A 123 -10.30 -1.06 0.16
N PHE A 124 -10.87 -2.26 0.24
CA PHE A 124 -10.71 -3.28 -0.81
C PHE A 124 -11.14 -2.79 -2.21
N GLY A 125 -12.10 -1.85 -2.26
CA GLY A 125 -12.63 -1.28 -3.50
C GLY A 125 -11.59 -0.54 -4.34
N TRP A 126 -10.63 0.15 -3.72
CA TRP A 126 -9.55 0.83 -4.43
C TRP A 126 -8.30 -0.07 -4.55
N ILE A 127 -8.00 -0.91 -3.55
CA ILE A 127 -6.89 -1.88 -3.61
C ILE A 127 -7.02 -2.77 -4.84
N ARG A 128 -8.22 -3.32 -5.08
CA ARG A 128 -8.48 -4.17 -6.25
C ARG A 128 -8.41 -3.44 -7.59
N GLN A 129 -8.31 -2.10 -7.61
CA GLN A 129 -8.09 -1.37 -8.86
C GLN A 129 -6.62 -1.39 -9.24
N VAL A 130 -5.72 -1.41 -8.25
CA VAL A 130 -4.27 -1.27 -8.43
C VAL A 130 -3.48 -2.55 -8.16
N VAL A 131 -4.06 -3.52 -7.45
CA VAL A 131 -3.47 -4.84 -7.16
C VAL A 131 -4.29 -5.95 -7.82
N ARG A 132 -3.60 -6.92 -8.42
CA ARG A 132 -4.15 -8.17 -9.01
C ARG A 132 -3.45 -9.41 -8.46
N LEU A 133 -2.20 -9.26 -8.02
CA LEU A 133 -1.35 -10.34 -7.58
C LEU A 133 -0.66 -9.95 -6.28
N VAL A 134 -0.76 -10.80 -5.26
CA VAL A 134 0.00 -10.67 -4.03
C VAL A 134 0.96 -11.84 -3.95
N VAL A 135 2.26 -11.55 -3.98
CA VAL A 135 3.32 -12.55 -3.82
C VAL A 135 3.77 -12.52 -2.38
N LEU A 136 3.39 -13.55 -1.63
CA LEU A 136 3.84 -13.72 -0.25
C LEU A 136 5.17 -14.49 -0.26
N PHE A 137 6.17 -13.98 0.44
CA PHE A 137 7.50 -14.60 0.50
C PHE A 137 8.10 -14.54 1.91
N ARG A 138 9.08 -15.39 2.19
CA ARG A 138 9.82 -15.45 3.46
C ARG A 138 11.32 -15.44 3.20
N GLY A 139 12.06 -14.95 4.19
CA GLY A 139 13.52 -15.00 4.19
C GLY A 139 14.19 -13.99 3.26
N GLY A 140 15.51 -14.00 3.32
CA GLY A 140 16.37 -13.08 2.61
C GLY A 140 16.46 -11.67 3.22
N ARG A 141 17.06 -10.73 2.47
CA ARG A 141 17.29 -9.34 2.94
C ARG A 141 16.22 -8.34 2.50
N LEU A 142 15.37 -8.69 1.55
CA LEU A 142 14.37 -7.77 1.00
C LEU A 142 13.21 -7.55 1.97
N ASN A 143 12.73 -6.32 2.11
CA ASN A 143 11.46 -6.05 2.78
C ASN A 143 10.29 -6.26 1.81
N SER A 144 9.06 -6.16 2.31
CA SER A 144 7.88 -6.00 1.45
C SER A 144 8.11 -4.85 0.47
N LEU A 145 7.69 -5.04 -0.78
CA LEU A 145 7.97 -4.10 -1.85
C LEU A 145 6.89 -4.09 -2.93
N TYR A 146 6.85 -2.97 -3.64
CA TYR A 146 6.21 -2.79 -4.92
C TYR A 146 7.31 -2.57 -5.96
N HIS A 147 7.18 -3.20 -7.13
CA HIS A 147 8.14 -3.05 -8.20
C HIS A 147 7.46 -2.39 -9.41
N PRO A 148 7.93 -1.21 -9.90
CA PRO A 148 7.30 -0.50 -11.01
C PRO A 148 7.13 -1.33 -12.28
N HIS A 149 8.06 -2.23 -12.60
CA HIS A 149 7.95 -3.10 -13.77
C HIS A 149 7.05 -4.33 -13.57
N ALA A 150 6.54 -4.56 -12.35
CA ALA A 150 5.60 -5.63 -12.03
C ALA A 150 4.23 -5.04 -11.68
N HIS A 151 3.68 -4.21 -12.57
CA HIS A 151 2.40 -3.54 -12.36
C HIS A 151 1.29 -4.51 -11.94
N GLY A 152 0.52 -4.14 -10.93
CA GLY A 152 -0.54 -4.99 -10.38
C GLY A 152 -0.04 -6.08 -9.43
N ALA A 153 1.27 -6.25 -9.25
CA ALA A 153 1.84 -7.15 -8.26
C ALA A 153 2.39 -6.38 -7.05
N VAL A 154 2.10 -6.89 -5.87
CA VAL A 154 2.74 -6.47 -4.62
C VAL A 154 3.40 -7.67 -3.96
N PHE A 155 4.51 -7.44 -3.27
CA PHE A 155 5.30 -8.48 -2.65
C PHE A 155 5.30 -8.22 -1.15
N ILE A 156 4.77 -9.16 -0.37
CA ILE A 156 4.68 -9.03 1.09
C ILE A 156 5.59 -10.07 1.71
N ARG A 157 6.54 -9.59 2.51
CA ARG A 157 7.41 -10.43 3.31
C ARG A 157 6.67 -10.90 4.55
N LEU A 158 6.83 -12.17 4.88
CA LEU A 158 6.31 -12.77 6.10
C LEU A 158 7.48 -13.26 6.96
N GLU A 159 7.51 -12.77 8.20
CA GLU A 159 8.36 -13.28 9.25
C GLU A 159 7.59 -14.22 10.17
N GLN A 160 8.30 -14.92 11.06
CA GLN A 160 7.68 -15.81 12.03
C GLN A 160 6.68 -15.07 12.93
N GLU A 161 6.91 -13.78 13.17
CA GLU A 161 6.09 -12.92 14.03
C GLU A 161 5.08 -12.06 13.25
N SER A 162 4.94 -12.27 11.94
CA SER A 162 3.99 -11.52 11.12
C SER A 162 2.54 -11.91 11.44
N ASP A 163 1.88 -11.08 12.24
CA ASP A 163 0.45 -11.17 12.51
C ASP A 163 -0.42 -10.71 11.31
N THR A 164 -1.72 -10.94 11.39
CA THR A 164 -2.70 -10.49 10.37
C THR A 164 -2.64 -8.98 10.12
N TYR A 165 -2.42 -8.17 11.16
CA TYR A 165 -2.39 -6.72 11.04
C TYR A 165 -1.13 -6.21 10.34
N HIS A 166 -0.01 -6.91 10.48
CA HIS A 166 1.18 -6.68 9.67
C HIS A 166 0.87 -6.94 8.19
N VAL A 167 0.22 -8.06 7.85
CA VAL A 167 -0.16 -8.35 6.45
C VAL A 167 -1.17 -7.33 5.91
N PHE A 168 -2.10 -6.89 6.74
CA PHE A 168 -3.04 -5.81 6.41
C PHE A 168 -2.34 -4.48 6.13
N GLU A 169 -1.42 -4.08 7.01
CA GLU A 169 -0.61 -2.88 6.87
C GLU A 169 0.20 -2.92 5.57
N GLU A 170 0.91 -4.02 5.31
CA GLU A 170 1.70 -4.21 4.10
C GLU A 170 0.83 -4.24 2.84
N LEU A 171 -0.35 -4.87 2.87
CA LEU A 171 -1.26 -4.84 1.72
C LEU A 171 -1.68 -3.41 1.37
N ILE A 172 -2.02 -2.58 2.37
CA ILE A 172 -2.37 -1.17 2.17
C ILE A 172 -1.15 -0.38 1.69
N HIS A 173 0.01 -0.59 2.30
CA HIS A 173 1.25 0.11 1.98
C HIS A 173 1.66 -0.12 0.53
N GLN A 174 1.79 -1.39 0.13
CA GLN A 174 2.22 -1.74 -1.21
C GLN A 174 1.17 -1.40 -2.27
N ALA A 175 -0.13 -1.50 -1.94
CA ALA A 175 -1.19 -0.98 -2.81
C ALA A 175 -1.13 0.54 -2.94
N GLY A 176 -0.74 1.25 -1.89
CA GLY A 176 -0.49 2.70 -1.89
C GLY A 176 0.64 3.07 -2.83
N HIS A 177 1.75 2.32 -2.84
CA HIS A 177 2.83 2.48 -3.83
C HIS A 177 2.30 2.33 -5.26
N ALA A 178 1.54 1.27 -5.54
CA ALA A 178 0.96 1.04 -6.87
C ALA A 178 -0.01 2.17 -7.28
N PHE A 179 -0.86 2.61 -6.36
CA PHE A 179 -1.79 3.72 -6.58
C PHE A 179 -1.05 5.03 -6.89
N PHE A 180 -0.03 5.37 -6.08
CA PHE A 180 0.74 6.59 -6.29
C PHE A 180 1.53 6.54 -7.60
N ALA A 181 2.09 5.38 -7.98
CA ALA A 181 2.75 5.21 -9.28
C ALA A 181 1.80 5.49 -10.45
N ILE A 182 0.54 5.03 -10.37
CA ILE A 182 -0.49 5.34 -11.37
C ILE A 182 -0.79 6.84 -11.41
N LEU A 183 -0.92 7.50 -10.24
CA LEU A 183 -1.11 8.95 -10.17
C LEU A 183 0.05 9.71 -10.82
N LEU A 184 1.29 9.29 -10.59
CA LEU A 184 2.47 9.92 -11.20
C LEU A 184 2.49 9.77 -12.73
N CYS A 185 2.04 8.62 -13.25
CA CYS A 185 1.92 8.40 -14.69
C CYS A 185 0.82 9.27 -15.31
N ALA A 186 -0.30 9.44 -14.61
CA ALA A 186 -1.40 10.29 -15.07
C ALA A 186 -1.08 11.79 -14.93
N GLU A 187 -0.24 12.15 -13.96
CA GLU A 187 -0.03 13.54 -13.57
C GLU A 187 1.44 13.85 -13.20
N SER A 188 2.23 14.28 -14.18
CA SER A 188 3.64 14.69 -13.98
C SER A 188 3.82 15.99 -13.17
N ASN A 189 2.77 16.51 -12.51
CA ASN A 189 2.66 17.89 -12.05
C ASN A 189 2.39 18.04 -10.54
N PHE A 190 2.91 17.14 -9.69
CA PHE A 190 2.82 17.35 -8.24
C PHE A 190 3.86 18.32 -7.69
N VAL A 191 5.04 18.40 -8.33
CA VAL A 191 6.20 19.17 -7.87
C VAL A 191 6.66 20.16 -8.96
N ARG A 192 7.22 21.31 -8.55
CA ARG A 192 7.62 22.39 -9.47
C ARG A 192 8.92 22.09 -10.19
N VAL A 193 9.89 21.51 -9.47
CA VAL A 193 11.22 21.16 -9.97
C VAL A 193 11.46 19.69 -9.63
N GLN A 194 11.75 18.88 -10.64
CA GLN A 194 12.26 17.52 -10.48
C GLN A 194 13.71 17.52 -10.97
N PRO A 195 14.70 17.48 -10.08
CA PRO A 195 16.09 17.34 -10.50
C PRO A 195 16.39 15.99 -11.16
N LYS A 196 15.49 15.01 -11.06
CA LYS A 196 15.72 13.59 -11.32
C LYS A 196 14.48 12.91 -11.92
N THR A 197 14.67 11.90 -12.78
CA THR A 197 13.58 11.12 -13.41
C THR A 197 12.85 10.25 -12.39
N LEU A 198 11.61 9.85 -12.71
CA LEU A 198 10.80 8.95 -11.87
C LEU A 198 11.50 7.64 -11.50
N GLU A 199 12.32 7.09 -12.39
CA GLU A 199 13.08 5.85 -12.16
C GLU A 199 14.11 6.04 -11.03
N THR A 200 14.81 7.16 -11.03
CA THR A 200 15.78 7.51 -9.97
C THR A 200 15.13 8.02 -8.68
N ALA A 201 13.83 8.33 -8.69
CA ALA A 201 13.13 8.72 -7.48
C ALA A 201 13.07 7.55 -6.50
N PHE A 202 12.88 6.32 -6.97
CA PHE A 202 12.78 5.15 -6.08
C PHE A 202 14.14 4.47 -5.80
N ASP A 203 15.25 5.03 -6.26
CA ASP A 203 16.58 4.49 -6.03
C ASP A 203 17.14 4.93 -4.68
N VAL A 204 17.54 3.97 -3.85
CA VAL A 204 17.85 4.16 -2.42
C VAL A 204 19.28 4.68 -2.20
N SER A 205 20.12 4.70 -3.25
CA SER A 205 21.57 4.95 -3.11
C SER A 205 21.99 6.42 -3.02
N ASP A 206 21.08 7.39 -3.22
CA ASP A 206 21.42 8.81 -3.22
C ASP A 206 20.72 9.56 -2.07
N SER A 207 21.50 10.15 -1.16
CA SER A 207 21.03 10.72 0.11
C SER A 207 20.15 11.96 -0.04
N SER A 208 20.01 12.49 -1.26
CA SER A 208 19.01 13.52 -1.56
C SER A 208 17.63 12.87 -1.71
N ARG A 209 16.87 12.71 -0.61
CA ARG A 209 15.48 12.24 -0.67
C ARG A 209 14.71 13.11 -1.67
N ASN A 210 14.34 12.53 -2.81
CA ASN A 210 13.61 13.26 -3.86
C ASN A 210 12.25 13.70 -3.28
N LEU A 211 11.83 14.95 -3.52
CA LEU A 211 10.57 15.49 -3.00
C LEU A 211 9.36 14.60 -3.34
N LEU A 212 9.37 13.93 -4.50
CA LEU A 212 8.35 12.95 -4.84
C LEU A 212 8.35 11.74 -3.90
N VAL A 213 9.50 11.28 -3.44
CA VAL A 213 9.65 10.15 -2.50
C VAL A 213 9.15 10.52 -1.12
N ALA A 214 9.44 11.75 -0.68
CA ALA A 214 8.88 12.27 0.55
C ALA A 214 7.35 12.37 0.44
N LEU A 215 6.83 12.89 -0.68
CA LEU A 215 5.38 13.05 -0.87
C LEU A 215 4.69 11.68 -0.94
N HIS A 216 5.32 10.74 -1.62
CA HIS A 216 4.93 9.35 -1.68
C HIS A 216 4.84 8.71 -0.29
N GLY A 217 5.86 8.90 0.55
CA GLY A 217 5.88 8.41 1.94
C GLY A 217 4.68 8.92 2.73
N VAL A 218 4.43 10.23 2.70
CA VAL A 218 3.26 10.86 3.35
C VAL A 218 1.95 10.26 2.86
N VAL A 219 1.80 10.02 1.54
CA VAL A 219 0.58 9.42 0.98
C VAL A 219 0.40 7.99 1.49
N THR A 220 1.44 7.17 1.47
CA THR A 220 1.33 5.78 1.93
C THR A 220 1.07 5.69 3.43
N GLU A 221 1.75 6.50 4.23
CA GLU A 221 1.55 6.54 5.68
C GLU A 221 0.14 7.02 6.04
N ALA A 222 -0.40 8.02 5.34
CA ALA A 222 -1.77 8.48 5.57
C ALA A 222 -2.82 7.42 5.18
N LEU A 223 -2.61 6.68 4.08
CA LEU A 223 -3.48 5.56 3.71
C LEU A 223 -3.45 4.44 4.76
N ILE A 224 -2.27 4.13 5.29
CA ILE A 224 -2.10 3.14 6.37
C ILE A 224 -2.79 3.64 7.65
N ALA A 225 -2.54 4.88 8.08
CA ALA A 225 -3.12 5.45 9.29
C ALA A 225 -4.65 5.48 9.23
N GLU A 226 -5.25 5.93 8.11
CA GLU A 226 -6.70 5.92 7.91
C GLU A 226 -7.26 4.50 7.96
N ALA A 227 -6.58 3.53 7.33
CA ALA A 227 -7.00 2.14 7.32
C ALA A 227 -6.94 1.51 8.72
N LEU A 228 -5.83 1.69 9.44
CA LEU A 228 -5.65 1.21 10.81
C LEU A 228 -6.64 1.87 11.77
N TYR A 229 -6.90 3.17 11.64
CA TYR A 229 -7.89 3.87 12.47
C TYR A 229 -9.29 3.29 12.29
N ARG A 230 -9.72 3.02 11.05
CA ARG A 230 -11.02 2.38 10.78
C ARG A 230 -11.09 0.96 11.32
N VAL A 231 -10.01 0.18 11.22
CA VAL A 231 -9.97 -1.18 11.80
C VAL A 231 -10.00 -1.11 13.32
N TRP A 232 -9.22 -0.22 13.93
CA TRP A 232 -9.15 -0.02 15.38
C TRP A 232 -10.53 0.25 16.00
N ARG A 233 -11.33 1.12 15.34
CA ARG A 233 -12.71 1.43 15.77
C ARG A 233 -13.65 0.22 15.77
N LEU A 234 -13.32 -0.82 15.02
CA LEU A 234 -14.12 -2.04 14.85
C LEU A 234 -13.48 -3.26 15.51
N SER A 235 -12.29 -3.10 16.11
CA SER A 235 -11.53 -4.18 16.74
C SER A 235 -12.11 -4.52 18.12
N SER A 236 -12.05 -5.81 18.48
CA SER A 236 -12.29 -6.25 19.86
C SER A 236 -11.26 -5.64 20.81
N ASP A 237 -11.49 -5.70 22.11
CA ASP A 237 -10.54 -5.15 23.08
C ASP A 237 -9.17 -5.86 23.03
N THR A 238 -9.14 -7.17 22.75
CA THR A 238 -7.92 -7.97 22.56
C THR A 238 -7.09 -7.50 21.35
N GLU A 239 -7.75 -7.19 20.25
CA GLU A 239 -7.12 -6.74 19.01
C GLU A 239 -6.74 -5.26 19.07
N ARG A 240 -7.54 -4.46 19.78
CA ARG A 240 -7.44 -3.00 19.83
C ARG A 240 -6.05 -2.53 20.24
N CYS A 241 -5.39 -3.23 21.16
CA CYS A 241 -4.00 -2.95 21.56
C CYS A 241 -3.04 -2.93 20.38
N VAL A 242 -3.04 -4.01 19.60
CA VAL A 242 -2.09 -4.23 18.50
C VAL A 242 -2.34 -3.21 17.41
N VAL A 243 -3.61 -3.01 17.04
CA VAL A 243 -3.98 -2.03 16.01
C VAL A 243 -3.68 -0.61 16.46
N PHE A 244 -3.90 -0.29 17.74
CA PHE A 244 -3.59 1.01 18.31
C PHE A 244 -2.09 1.30 18.28
N GLY A 245 -1.24 0.36 18.71
CA GLY A 245 0.20 0.59 18.69
C GLY A 245 0.76 0.74 17.27
N ARG A 246 0.26 -0.05 16.30
CA ARG A 246 0.58 0.13 14.87
C ARG A 246 0.15 1.52 14.37
N LEU A 247 -1.06 1.95 14.73
CA LEU A 247 -1.59 3.26 14.36
C LEU A 247 -0.78 4.40 14.97
N ALA A 248 -0.48 4.34 16.27
CA ALA A 248 0.32 5.34 16.97
C ALA A 248 1.72 5.45 16.35
N PHE A 249 2.35 4.31 16.05
CA PHE A 249 3.64 4.27 15.37
C PHE A 249 3.59 4.88 13.98
N CYS A 250 2.57 4.55 13.17
CA CYS A 250 2.38 5.15 11.85
C CYS A 250 2.13 6.66 11.90
N LEU A 251 1.29 7.13 12.84
CA LEU A 251 1.01 8.55 13.02
C LEU A 251 2.25 9.32 13.47
N SER A 252 3.10 8.74 14.31
CA SER A 252 4.37 9.36 14.70
C SER A 252 5.27 9.65 13.49
N LYS A 253 5.40 8.70 12.56
CA LYS A 253 6.14 8.89 11.30
C LYS A 253 5.48 9.92 10.40
N LEU A 254 4.17 9.78 10.18
CA LEU A 254 3.38 10.70 9.35
C LEU A 254 3.45 12.14 9.85
N GLY A 255 3.36 12.36 11.16
CA GLY A 255 3.49 13.69 11.76
C GLY A 255 4.87 14.29 11.52
N SER A 256 5.94 13.50 11.64
CA SER A 256 7.31 13.94 11.35
C SER A 256 7.50 14.29 9.88
N ASP A 257 7.02 13.45 8.96
CA ASP A 257 7.12 13.71 7.51
C ASP A 257 6.24 14.91 7.10
N LEU A 258 5.04 15.08 7.67
CA LEU A 258 4.19 16.26 7.45
C LEU A 258 4.85 17.56 7.92
N ASN A 259 5.54 17.55 9.06
CA ASN A 259 6.25 18.71 9.57
C ASN A 259 7.39 19.14 8.62
N GLN A 260 8.14 18.18 8.08
CA GLN A 260 9.17 18.48 7.06
C GLN A 260 8.56 19.16 5.81
N PHE A 261 7.32 18.79 5.44
CA PHE A 261 6.63 19.40 4.31
C PHE A 261 6.25 20.87 4.50
N ILE A 262 6.14 21.37 5.74
CA ILE A 262 5.82 22.78 6.01
C ILE A 262 6.91 23.69 5.42
N GLU A 263 8.18 23.30 5.58
CA GLU A 263 9.34 24.08 5.13
C GLU A 263 9.48 24.08 3.60
N ILE A 264 9.11 22.98 2.94
CA ILE A 264 9.33 22.76 1.51
C ILE A 264 8.06 22.89 0.65
N ARG A 265 6.92 23.30 1.24
CA ARG A 265 5.63 23.45 0.53
C ARG A 265 5.70 24.32 -0.74
N GLY A 266 6.63 25.28 -0.78
CA GLY A 266 6.86 26.15 -1.94
C GLY A 266 7.32 25.40 -3.20
N LEU A 267 7.86 24.18 -3.03
CA LEU A 267 8.30 23.31 -4.12
C LEU A 267 7.17 22.46 -4.72
N LEU A 268 6.00 22.44 -4.07
CA LEU A 268 4.82 21.73 -4.56
C LEU A 268 4.04 22.59 -5.57
N ARG A 269 3.44 21.93 -6.56
CA ARG A 269 2.40 22.54 -7.41
C ARG A 269 1.05 22.46 -6.70
N GLN A 270 0.04 23.13 -7.25
CA GLN A 270 -1.29 23.20 -6.64
C GLN A 270 -1.88 21.81 -6.35
N ARG A 271 -1.68 20.82 -7.24
CA ARG A 271 -2.16 19.45 -7.01
C ARG A 271 -1.41 18.75 -5.89
N GLY A 272 -0.09 18.91 -5.81
CA GLY A 272 0.72 18.42 -4.69
C GLY A 272 0.30 19.02 -3.36
N LEU A 273 0.02 20.34 -3.34
CA LEU A 273 -0.51 21.02 -2.16
C LEU A 273 -1.89 20.49 -1.74
N ARG A 274 -2.79 20.24 -2.70
CA ARG A 274 -4.11 19.64 -2.41
C ARG A 274 -3.97 18.23 -1.84
N LEU A 275 -3.10 17.41 -2.43
CA LEU A 275 -2.85 16.06 -1.94
C LEU A 275 -2.30 16.09 -0.51
N LEU A 276 -1.29 16.92 -0.25
CA LEU A 276 -0.73 17.12 1.09
C LEU A 276 -1.78 17.59 2.09
N ALA A 277 -2.66 18.53 1.70
CA ALA A 277 -3.74 19.00 2.55
C ALA A 277 -4.75 17.90 2.91
N ILE A 278 -5.09 17.00 1.97
CA ILE A 278 -5.96 15.85 2.24
C ILE A 278 -5.29 14.93 3.28
N MET A 279 -3.99 14.63 3.13
CA MET A 279 -3.26 13.79 4.08
C MET A 279 -3.15 14.44 5.46
N ALA A 280 -2.84 15.74 5.52
CA ALA A 280 -2.78 16.50 6.77
C ALA A 280 -4.13 16.57 7.50
N ASN A 281 -5.23 16.71 6.76
CA ASN A 281 -6.58 16.70 7.34
C ASN A 281 -6.96 15.32 7.90
N SER A 282 -6.61 14.23 7.21
CA SER A 282 -6.80 12.86 7.73
C SER A 282 -5.99 12.67 9.01
N TYR A 283 -4.71 13.05 9.02
CA TYR A 283 -3.85 13.02 10.21
C TYR A 283 -4.48 13.81 11.38
N ALA A 284 -4.84 15.07 11.16
CA ALA A 284 -5.43 15.92 12.19
C ALA A 284 -6.75 15.36 12.74
N SER A 285 -7.58 14.78 11.88
CA SER A 285 -8.83 14.14 12.28
C SER A 285 -8.59 12.93 13.19
N ILE A 286 -7.62 12.08 12.86
CA ILE A 286 -7.30 10.88 13.65
C ILE A 286 -6.67 11.29 14.99
N VAL A 287 -5.71 12.21 14.97
CA VAL A 287 -5.06 12.71 16.20
C VAL A 287 -6.07 13.41 17.10
N GLY A 288 -6.97 14.21 16.55
CA GLY A 288 -8.04 14.85 17.32
C GLY A 288 -8.98 13.84 18.00
N ALA A 289 -9.27 12.72 17.33
CA ALA A 289 -10.11 11.67 17.89
C ALA A 289 -9.41 10.84 18.98
N LEU A 290 -8.09 10.67 18.91
CA LEU A 290 -7.31 9.80 19.80
C LEU A 290 -6.45 10.55 20.83
N GLY A 291 -6.51 11.89 20.87
CA GLY A 291 -5.46 12.74 21.45
C GLY A 291 -4.95 12.33 22.84
N SER A 292 -5.85 11.98 23.77
CA SER A 292 -5.49 11.53 25.13
C SER A 292 -4.84 10.14 25.18
N ASP A 293 -5.15 9.28 24.21
CA ASP A 293 -4.58 7.94 24.14
C ASP A 293 -3.21 7.99 23.49
N LEU A 294 -3.07 8.78 22.42
CA LEU A 294 -1.78 8.97 21.74
C LEU A 294 -0.74 9.62 22.64
N SER A 295 -1.12 10.60 23.48
CA SER A 295 -0.19 11.25 24.39
C SER A 295 0.35 10.33 25.50
N ARG A 296 -0.34 9.22 25.78
CA ARG A 296 0.06 8.21 26.75
C ARG A 296 0.84 7.05 26.11
N ALA A 297 0.81 6.91 24.79
CA ALA A 297 1.47 5.84 24.08
C ALA A 297 3.00 6.00 24.12
N ASN A 298 3.69 5.04 24.72
CA ASN A 298 5.14 4.97 24.74
C ASN A 298 5.64 4.19 23.51
N LEU A 299 6.27 4.92 22.58
CA LEU A 299 6.86 4.37 21.35
C LEU A 299 8.40 4.36 21.38
N THR A 300 9.01 4.66 22.53
CA THR A 300 10.47 4.67 22.66
C THR A 300 11.04 3.30 22.26
N ASP A 301 12.19 3.28 21.59
CA ASP A 301 12.90 2.08 21.11
C ASP A 301 12.11 1.15 20.18
N GLN A 302 10.95 1.57 19.66
CA GLN A 302 10.26 0.78 18.62
C GLN A 302 11.17 0.62 17.39
N PRO A 303 11.36 -0.62 16.89
CA PRO A 303 12.18 -0.84 15.70
C PRO A 303 11.49 -0.25 14.46
N TYR A 304 12.22 -0.15 13.35
CA TYR A 304 11.66 0.35 12.08
C TYR A 304 10.40 -0.42 11.66
N ILE A 305 10.43 -1.75 11.84
CA ILE A 305 9.27 -2.63 11.78
C ILE A 305 8.66 -2.66 13.18
N TYR A 306 7.39 -2.30 13.30
CA TYR A 306 6.67 -2.24 14.58
C TYR A 306 6.71 -3.58 15.32
N ASP A 307 7.02 -3.54 16.62
CA ASP A 307 7.05 -4.69 17.52
C ASP A 307 5.86 -4.63 18.50
N PRO A 308 4.85 -5.50 18.35
CA PRO A 308 3.67 -5.52 19.23
C PRO A 308 3.97 -5.97 20.66
N ILE A 309 5.00 -6.80 20.88
CA ILE A 309 5.38 -7.28 22.22
C ILE A 309 6.00 -6.12 22.98
N LEU A 310 7.01 -5.48 22.39
CA LEU A 310 7.66 -4.30 22.97
C LEU A 310 6.66 -3.17 23.27
N PHE A 311 5.68 -2.96 22.39
CA PHE A 311 4.65 -1.95 22.62
C PHE A 311 3.78 -2.28 23.83
N ARG A 312 3.32 -3.53 23.95
CA ARG A 312 2.50 -3.98 25.09
C ARG A 312 3.25 -3.85 26.41
N ASP A 313 4.50 -4.27 26.44
CA ASP A 313 5.36 -4.21 27.63
C ASP A 313 5.52 -2.78 28.12
N LYS A 314 5.83 -1.85 27.20
CA LYS A 314 6.06 -0.43 27.54
C LYS A 314 4.81 0.34 27.94
N ASN A 315 3.62 -0.17 27.60
CA ASN A 315 2.36 0.52 27.84
C ASN A 315 1.48 -0.18 28.90
N GLY A 316 1.93 -1.29 29.49
CA GLY A 316 1.18 -2.00 30.55
C GLY A 316 -0.09 -2.69 30.05
N TRP A 317 -0.11 -3.17 28.80
CA TRP A 317 -1.29 -3.83 28.21
C TRP A 317 -1.32 -5.36 28.42
N LEU A 318 -0.27 -5.93 29.03
CA LEU A 318 -0.22 -7.37 29.33
C LEU A 318 -1.08 -7.76 30.54
N ASP A 319 -1.35 -6.83 31.46
CA ASP A 319 -1.91 -7.17 32.78
C ASP A 319 -3.44 -7.36 32.81
N ASN A 320 -4.15 -7.16 31.70
CA ASN A 320 -5.63 -7.15 31.67
C ASN A 320 -6.28 -8.32 30.91
N PHE A 321 -5.52 -9.34 30.46
CA PHE A 321 -6.07 -10.43 29.64
C PHE A 321 -6.14 -11.80 30.33
N ASP A 322 -5.57 -11.94 31.54
CA ASP A 322 -5.55 -13.20 32.31
C ASP A 322 -6.53 -13.22 33.51
N SER A 323 -7.46 -12.27 33.59
CA SER A 323 -8.49 -12.17 34.66
C SER A 323 -9.90 -12.31 34.12
#